data_AF-A0A2G9P2Q6-F1
#
_entry.id   AF-A0A2G9P2Q6-F1
#
_cell.length_a   1.000
_cell.length_b   1.000
_cell.length_c   1.000
_cell.angle_alpha   90.00
_cell.angle_beta   90.00
_cell.angle_gamma   90.00
#
_symmetry.space_group_name_H-M   'P 1'
#
loop_
_entity.id
_entity.type
_entity.pdbx_description
1 polymer ?
#
loop_
_entity_poly.entity_id
_entity_poly.type
_entity_poly.pdbx_seq_one_letter_code
_entity_poly.pdbx_strand_id
1 'polypeptide(L)'
;GVLKITGFEKGLPPVTSKIPQWIKTNANWWSTDQISDMEFLEGIDFLFEKGIVFVSSKEITVQSNWKLPPWIKITSLWWSEDKISDDDFLNMIENLVKRKIIII
;
A
#
# COMPACT_ATOMS: atom_id res chain seq x y z
N GLY A 1 -28.08 1.50 -26.92
CA GLY A 1 -26.72 1.21 -27.45
C GLY A 1 -25.88 0.69 -26.32
N VAL A 2 -25.13 -0.40 -26.55
CA VAL A 2 -24.24 -0.97 -25.54
C VAL A 2 -22.97 -0.11 -25.50
N LEU A 3 -22.61 0.40 -24.33
CA LEU A 3 -21.40 1.21 -24.15
C LEU A 3 -20.17 0.31 -24.25
N LYS A 4 -19.31 0.59 -25.23
CA LYS A 4 -18.06 -0.13 -25.50
C LYS A 4 -16.94 0.57 -24.74
N ILE A 5 -16.51 0.01 -23.61
CA ILE A 5 -15.36 0.54 -22.87
C ILE A 5 -14.07 0.17 -23.61
N THR A 6 -13.48 1.11 -24.33
CA THR A 6 -12.16 0.99 -24.94
C THR A 6 -11.13 1.70 -24.07
N GLY A 7 -10.17 0.94 -23.55
CA GLY A 7 -9.17 1.43 -22.58
C GLY A 7 -8.21 0.35 -22.04
N PHE A 8 -8.46 -0.93 -22.33
CA PHE A 8 -7.60 -2.06 -21.95
C PHE A 8 -6.68 -2.54 -23.09
N GLU A 9 -6.26 -1.66 -24.00
CA GLU A 9 -5.56 -2.08 -25.24
C GLU A 9 -4.04 -2.27 -25.11
N LYS A 10 -3.44 -2.10 -23.94
CA LYS A 10 -2.01 -2.35 -23.77
C LYS A 10 -1.77 -3.42 -22.71
N GLY A 11 -1.72 -4.66 -23.18
CA GLY A 11 -1.22 -5.78 -22.41
C GLY A 11 0.16 -5.44 -21.86
N LEU A 12 0.24 -5.33 -20.53
CA LEU A 12 1.32 -6.01 -19.84
C LEU A 12 0.81 -7.42 -19.55
N PRO A 13 1.66 -8.46 -19.59
CA PRO A 13 1.32 -9.73 -18.95
C PRO A 13 0.88 -9.42 -17.51
N PRO A 14 0.06 -10.27 -16.86
CA PRO A 14 -0.10 -10.15 -15.42
C PRO A 14 1.31 -10.30 -14.85
N VAL A 15 1.95 -9.18 -14.52
CA VAL A 15 3.04 -9.20 -13.57
C VAL A 15 2.32 -9.78 -12.37
N THR A 16 2.63 -11.03 -12.04
CA THR A 16 2.16 -11.66 -10.81
C THR A 16 2.93 -10.99 -9.67
N SER A 17 2.83 -9.66 -9.59
CA SER A 17 3.22 -8.87 -8.45
C SER A 17 2.40 -9.39 -7.30
N LYS A 18 3.08 -9.71 -6.22
CA LYS A 18 2.44 -10.15 -4.97
C LYS A 18 1.40 -9.12 -4.52
N ILE A 19 1.59 -7.85 -4.90
CA ILE A 19 0.72 -6.73 -4.58
C ILE A 19 -0.19 -6.40 -5.77
N PRO A 20 -1.52 -6.31 -5.57
CA PRO A 20 -2.43 -5.82 -6.58
C PRO A 20 -2.12 -4.38 -7.04
N GLN A 21 -2.25 -4.14 -8.35
CA GLN A 21 -1.96 -2.84 -8.96
C GLN A 21 -2.76 -1.67 -8.34
N TRP A 22 -3.99 -1.90 -7.89
CA TRP A 22 -4.82 -0.86 -7.28
C TRP A 22 -4.21 -0.33 -5.96
N ILE A 23 -3.45 -1.15 -5.22
CA ILE A 23 -2.77 -0.70 -4.00
C ILE A 23 -1.63 0.25 -4.35
N LYS A 24 -0.95 0.00 -5.46
CA LYS A 24 0.09 0.87 -5.98
C LYS A 24 -0.47 2.21 -6.45
N THR A 25 -1.65 2.20 -7.05
CA THR A 25 -2.40 3.42 -7.36
C THR A 25 -2.77 4.18 -6.07
N ASN A 26 -3.25 3.48 -5.04
CA ASN A 26 -3.55 4.10 -3.74
C ASN A 26 -2.30 4.71 -3.09
N ALA A 27 -1.14 4.08 -3.20
CA ALA A 27 0.12 4.64 -2.71
C ALA A 27 0.49 5.97 -3.39
N ASN A 28 0.31 6.07 -4.71
CA ASN A 28 0.48 7.33 -5.43
C ASN A 28 -0.50 8.40 -4.91
N TRP A 29 -1.79 8.07 -4.86
CA TRP A 29 -2.82 8.99 -4.39
C TRP A 29 -2.55 9.47 -2.96
N TRP A 30 -2.14 8.56 -2.08
CA TRP A 30 -1.79 8.89 -0.70
C TRP A 30 -0.57 9.81 -0.60
N SER A 31 0.44 9.57 -1.44
CA SER A 31 1.63 10.42 -1.49
C SER A 31 1.36 11.83 -2.02
N THR A 32 0.32 11.98 -2.84
CA THR A 32 -0.15 13.26 -3.40
C THR A 32 -1.30 13.90 -2.60
N ASP A 33 -1.56 13.40 -1.37
CA ASP A 33 -2.64 13.86 -0.49
C ASP A 33 -4.05 13.78 -1.12
N GLN A 34 -4.26 12.91 -2.10
CA GLN A 34 -5.56 12.66 -2.73
C GLN A 34 -6.43 11.71 -1.90
N ILE A 35 -5.82 10.80 -1.14
CA ILE A 35 -6.50 9.95 -0.15
C ILE A 35 -5.86 10.13 1.23
N SER A 36 -6.65 9.90 2.26
CA SER A 36 -6.23 9.98 3.66
C SER A 36 -5.32 8.83 4.07
N ASP A 37 -4.61 9.02 5.18
CA ASP A 37 -3.81 7.98 5.83
C ASP A 37 -4.64 6.71 6.10
N MET A 38 -5.92 6.88 6.48
CA MET A 38 -6.82 5.76 6.77
C MET A 38 -7.19 4.95 5.51
N GLU A 39 -7.56 5.64 4.42
CA GLU A 39 -7.88 4.98 3.13
C GLU A 39 -6.69 4.22 2.54
N PHE A 40 -5.47 4.73 2.75
CA PHE A 40 -4.27 4.01 2.37
C PHE A 40 -4.05 2.77 3.25
N LEU A 41 -4.24 2.89 4.57
CA LEU A 41 -4.09 1.80 5.52
C LEU A 41 -5.11 0.68 5.29
N GLU A 42 -6.33 0.96 4.81
CA GLU A 42 -7.29 -0.09 4.39
C GLU A 42 -6.72 -0.96 3.26
N GLY A 43 -5.99 -0.36 2.32
CA GLY A 43 -5.28 -1.10 1.27
C GLY A 43 -4.15 -1.96 1.83
N ILE A 44 -3.44 -1.47 2.85
CA ILE A 44 -2.41 -2.24 3.56
C ILE A 44 -3.04 -3.38 4.35
N ASP A 45 -4.17 -3.16 5.04
CA ASP A 45 -4.88 -4.19 5.79
C ASP A 45 -5.33 -5.33 4.87
N PHE A 46 -5.80 -5.01 3.66
CA PHE A 46 -6.09 -6.02 2.64
C PHE A 46 -4.87 -6.92 2.32
N LEU A 47 -3.64 -6.37 2.30
CA LEU A 47 -2.43 -7.18 2.07
C LEU A 47 -2.17 -8.17 3.21
N PHE A 48 -2.49 -7.77 4.45
CA PHE A 48 -2.43 -8.64 5.62
C PHE A 48 -3.52 -9.72 5.55
N GLU A 49 -4.75 -9.36 5.21
CA GLU A 49 -5.87 -10.31 5.06
C GLU A 49 -5.59 -11.37 3.99
N LYS A 50 -4.94 -10.99 2.88
CA LYS A 50 -4.53 -11.91 1.82
C LYS A 50 -3.27 -12.72 2.15
N GLY A 51 -2.61 -12.45 3.29
CA GLY A 51 -1.38 -13.13 3.68
C GLY A 51 -0.18 -12.78 2.79
N ILE A 52 -0.23 -11.64 2.09
CA ILE A 52 0.89 -11.14 1.28
C ILE A 52 1.96 -10.54 2.20
N VAL A 53 1.53 -9.87 3.27
CA VAL A 53 2.39 -9.43 4.38
C VAL A 53 2.09 -10.31 5.59
N PHE A 54 3.13 -10.85 6.21
CA PHE A 54 3.02 -11.64 7.43
C PHE A 54 3.75 -10.92 8.57
N VAL A 55 3.04 -10.59 9.65
CA VAL A 55 3.65 -10.07 10.88
C VAL A 55 3.29 -10.99 12.03
N SER A 56 4.31 -11.52 12.71
CA SER A 56 4.14 -12.47 13.82
C SER A 56 3.58 -11.84 15.10
N SER A 57 3.47 -10.52 15.19
CA SER A 57 3.09 -9.80 16.40
C SER A 57 2.13 -8.65 16.08
N LYS A 58 0.81 -8.94 16.03
CA LYS A 58 -0.23 -7.91 15.99
C LYS A 58 -0.51 -7.44 17.43
N GLU A 59 0.31 -6.52 17.95
CA GLU A 59 0.00 -5.85 19.23
C GLU A 59 -0.80 -4.58 18.97
N ILE A 60 -2.11 -4.70 19.13
CA ILE A 60 -3.08 -3.60 19.02
C ILE A 60 -2.81 -2.63 20.18
N THR A 61 -2.10 -1.52 19.90
CA THR A 61 -1.92 -0.45 20.89
C THR A 61 -2.71 0.75 20.42
N VAL A 62 -3.82 1.06 21.09
CA VAL A 62 -4.71 2.17 20.74
C VAL A 62 -4.04 3.48 21.16
N GLN A 63 -3.26 4.10 20.28
CA GLN A 63 -2.80 5.48 20.46
C GLN A 63 -3.60 6.40 19.53
N SER A 64 -4.56 7.11 20.13
CA SER A 64 -5.52 8.01 19.46
C SER A 64 -4.91 9.29 18.86
N ASN A 65 -3.58 9.47 18.94
CA ASN A 65 -2.85 10.62 18.38
C ASN A 65 -1.79 10.23 17.34
N TRP A 66 -1.81 8.99 16.86
CA TRP A 66 -0.82 8.48 15.91
C TRP A 66 -0.90 9.21 14.57
N LYS A 67 0.20 9.86 14.14
CA LYS A 67 0.34 10.46 12.81
C LYS A 67 1.43 9.74 12.03
N LEU A 68 1.15 9.38 10.79
CA LEU A 68 2.15 8.78 9.90
C LEU A 68 3.29 9.77 9.65
N PRO A 69 4.55 9.38 9.93
CA PRO A 69 5.69 10.20 9.54
C PRO A 69 5.72 10.49 8.03
N PRO A 70 6.12 11.70 7.60
CA PRO A 70 6.14 12.08 6.18
C PRO A 70 7.01 11.18 5.29
N TRP A 71 8.06 10.58 5.84
CA TRP A 71 8.95 9.70 5.08
C TRP A 71 8.25 8.44 4.55
N ILE A 72 7.14 8.02 5.17
CA ILE A 72 6.35 6.88 4.70
C ILE A 72 5.65 7.26 3.38
N LYS A 73 5.09 8.49 3.27
CA LYS A 73 4.51 9.00 2.02
C LYS A 73 5.53 9.07 0.90
N ILE A 74 6.75 9.52 1.20
CA ILE A 74 7.85 9.57 0.23
C ILE A 74 8.16 8.16 -0.31
N THR A 75 8.14 7.16 0.57
CA THR A 75 8.44 5.78 0.17
C THR A 75 7.30 5.17 -0.66
N SER A 76 6.04 5.49 -0.33
CA SER A 76 4.88 5.12 -1.15
C SER A 76 4.91 5.76 -2.54
N LEU A 77 5.39 7.01 -2.66
CA LEU A 77 5.62 7.65 -3.96
C LEU A 77 6.67 6.87 -4.76
N TRP A 78 7.83 6.60 -4.15
CA TRP A 78 8.90 5.85 -4.82
C TRP A 78 8.46 4.46 -5.25
N TRP A 79 7.64 3.79 -4.46
CA TRP A 79 7.05 2.51 -4.85
C TRP A 79 6.12 2.67 -6.06
N SER A 80 5.24 3.68 -6.05
CA SER A 80 4.34 3.95 -7.17
C SER A 80 5.05 4.32 -8.47
N GLU A 81 6.22 4.92 -8.38
CA GLU A 81 7.09 5.30 -9.50
C GLU A 81 8.07 4.19 -9.93
N ASP A 82 7.91 2.97 -9.43
CA ASP A 82 8.79 1.83 -9.74
C ASP A 82 10.27 2.04 -9.34
N LYS A 83 10.54 2.98 -8.41
CA LYS A 83 11.89 3.26 -7.90
C LYS A 83 12.34 2.29 -6.81
N ILE A 84 11.39 1.65 -6.13
CA ILE A 84 11.64 0.55 -5.19
C ILE A 84 10.78 -0.65 -5.55
N SER A 85 11.25 -1.84 -5.19
CA SER A 85 10.54 -3.09 -5.49
C SER A 85 9.34 -3.32 -4.56
N ASP A 86 8.41 -4.17 -4.99
CA ASP A 86 7.29 -4.64 -4.15
C ASP A 86 7.81 -5.25 -2.83
N ASP A 87 8.88 -6.04 -2.88
CA ASP A 87 9.46 -6.67 -1.68
C ASP A 87 10.07 -5.64 -0.72
N ASP A 88 10.75 -4.60 -1.23
CA ASP A 88 11.29 -3.51 -0.40
C ASP A 88 10.18 -2.75 0.31
N PHE A 89 9.09 -2.47 -0.41
CA PHE A 89 7.91 -1.82 0.14
C PHE A 89 7.25 -2.68 1.23
N LEU A 90 7.04 -3.98 0.99
CA LEU A 90 6.46 -4.90 1.98
C LEU A 90 7.34 -5.03 3.23
N ASN A 91 8.66 -5.14 3.06
CA ASN A 91 9.62 -5.19 4.17
C ASN A 91 9.55 -3.91 5.01
N MET A 92 9.35 -2.73 4.40
CA MET A 92 9.14 -1.49 5.12
C MET A 92 7.84 -1.54 5.95
N ILE A 93 6.72 -1.94 5.34
CA ILE A 93 5.42 -2.04 6.02
C ILE A 93 5.50 -3.04 7.18
N GLU A 94 6.12 -4.19 6.96
CA GLU A 94 6.34 -5.20 8.00
C GLU A 94 7.15 -4.63 9.17
N ASN A 95 8.24 -3.91 8.87
CA ASN A 95 9.08 -3.27 9.89
C ASN A 95 8.35 -2.16 10.65
N LEU A 96 7.49 -1.40 9.98
CA LEU A 96 6.66 -0.36 10.58
C LEU A 96 5.72 -0.97 11.63
N VAL A 97 4.96 -1.98 11.24
CA VAL A 97 4.05 -2.71 12.15
C VAL A 97 4.82 -3.38 13.29
N LYS A 98 5.96 -4.05 13.00
CA LYS A 98 6.83 -4.65 14.03
C LYS A 98 7.33 -3.63 15.06
N ARG A 99 7.66 -2.42 14.62
CA ARG A 99 8.14 -1.33 15.47
C ARG A 99 7.01 -0.57 16.16
N LYS A 100 5.75 -0.98 15.96
CA LYS A 100 4.54 -0.29 16.46
C LYS A 100 4.47 1.16 15.97
N ILE A 101 5.03 1.42 14.79
CA ILE A 101 4.90 2.67 14.04
C ILE A 101 3.85 2.35 12.98
N ILE A 102 2.59 2.75 12.99
CA ILE A 102 1.49 2.08 12.27
C ILE A 102 0.91 0.95 13.11
N ILE A 103 -0.38 1.13 13.38
CA ILE A 103 -1.26 0.17 14.03
C ILE A 103 -2.36 -0.11 13.00
N ILE A 104 -2.62 -1.40 12.79
CA ILE A 104 -3.65 -2.00 11.91
C ILE A 104 -4.48 -3.01 12.73
#